data_AF-A0A430FTU7-F1
#
_entry.id   AF-A0A430FTU7-F1
#
_cell.length_a   1.000
_cell.length_b   1.000
_cell.length_c   1.000
_cell.angle_alpha   90.00
_cell.angle_beta   90.00
_cell.angle_gamma   90.00
#
_symmetry.space_group_name_H-M   'P 1'
#
loop_
_entity.id
_entity.type
_entity.pdbx_description
1 polymer ?
#
loop_
_entity_poly.entity_id
_entity_poly.type
_entity_poly.pdbx_seq_one_letter_code
_entity_poly.pdbx_strand_id
1 'polypeptide(L)'
;MVSYYDSSLWYKEVSAIAAEGARNHGLLNVTPSDFFETRICLPQSESEQKRIGEFFKTLDDLIAAHERKLELLRLKKRYYLQQIFSRKLRFRGFTEPWQQRKLGDLYEKSSEKNDGSYGIDAIISVANMRFKADASIRDESYLKTYNIMRLGDIAFEGHSSKDYSHGRFVENDIGDGIVSHVFEVLRPTEDRDLVFWKYYINDELVMRNILIRSTKATTMMHTIVINDFLREKLDVPSDPGEQQIIGKFLVCLDALIDSYQTKKTHLDRLKTSYLQKLFV
;
A
#
# COMPACT_ATOMS: atom_id res chain seq x y z
N MET A 1 -0.14 -21.97 -29.92
CA MET A 1 1.30 -21.65 -29.89
C MET A 1 1.64 -20.18 -29.68
N VAL A 2 0.67 -19.25 -29.66
CA VAL A 2 0.93 -17.82 -29.32
C VAL A 2 1.69 -17.66 -28.00
N SER A 3 1.38 -18.48 -26.99
CA SER A 3 2.05 -18.48 -25.68
C SER A 3 3.57 -18.72 -25.73
N TYR A 4 4.13 -19.23 -26.82
CA TYR A 4 5.59 -19.31 -26.98
C TYR A 4 6.25 -17.92 -26.94
N TYR A 5 5.59 -16.92 -27.52
CA TYR A 5 6.08 -15.55 -27.55
C TYR A 5 5.90 -14.81 -26.20
N ASP A 6 5.15 -15.38 -25.26
CA ASP A 6 5.12 -14.92 -23.87
C ASP A 6 6.39 -15.36 -23.10
N SER A 7 7.14 -16.32 -23.62
CA SER A 7 8.41 -16.76 -23.03
C SER A 7 9.58 -15.88 -23.47
N SER A 8 10.73 -16.01 -22.81
CA SER A 8 11.99 -15.37 -23.25
C SER A 8 12.79 -16.21 -24.25
N LEU A 9 12.29 -17.38 -24.67
CA LEU A 9 13.08 -18.33 -25.48
C LEU A 9 13.38 -17.82 -26.89
N TRP A 10 12.51 -16.96 -27.42
CA TRP A 10 12.70 -16.32 -28.72
C TRP A 10 13.64 -15.11 -28.67
N TYR A 11 13.96 -14.58 -27.48
CA TYR A 11 14.71 -13.32 -27.33
C TYR A 11 16.11 -13.43 -27.94
N LYS A 12 16.79 -14.57 -27.75
CA LYS A 12 18.14 -14.78 -28.29
C LYS A 12 18.16 -14.67 -29.81
N GLU A 13 17.21 -15.32 -30.47
CA GLU A 13 17.12 -15.35 -31.93
C GLU A 13 16.75 -13.98 -32.49
N VAL A 14 15.78 -13.29 -31.88
CA VAL A 14 15.40 -11.94 -32.32
C VAL A 14 16.49 -10.91 -32.03
N SER A 15 17.19 -11.00 -30.90
CA SER A 15 18.30 -10.11 -30.60
C SER A 15 19.49 -10.28 -31.55
N ALA A 16 19.67 -11.46 -32.15
CA ALA A 16 20.75 -11.70 -33.09
C ALA A 16 20.53 -11.03 -34.45
N ILE A 17 19.27 -10.76 -34.81
CA ILE A 17 18.86 -10.16 -36.09
C ILE A 17 18.40 -8.70 -35.94
N ALA A 18 18.29 -8.20 -34.70
CA ALA A 18 17.92 -6.83 -34.43
C ALA A 18 19.08 -5.88 -34.78
N ALA A 19 18.81 -4.90 -35.63
CA ALA A 19 19.79 -3.92 -36.08
C ALA A 19 19.29 -2.49 -35.83
N GLU A 20 20.20 -1.57 -35.51
CA GLU A 20 19.89 -0.15 -35.42
C GLU A 20 19.78 0.45 -36.83
N GLY A 21 18.61 1.01 -37.16
CA GLY A 21 18.39 1.62 -38.46
C GLY A 21 19.12 2.96 -38.59
N ALA A 22 19.66 3.26 -39.77
CA ALA A 22 20.42 4.49 -40.07
C ALA A 22 19.67 5.83 -39.82
N ARG A 23 18.37 5.79 -39.51
CA ARG A 23 17.51 6.96 -39.24
C ARG A 23 16.89 6.97 -37.84
N ASN A 24 17.14 5.96 -37.01
CA ASN A 24 16.26 5.63 -35.89
C ASN A 24 16.93 5.74 -34.51
N HIS A 25 17.67 6.82 -34.21
CA HIS A 25 18.01 7.30 -32.84
C HIS A 25 18.00 6.24 -31.69
N GLY A 26 18.75 5.13 -31.78
CA GLY A 26 18.80 4.10 -30.73
C GLY A 26 17.67 3.05 -30.69
N LEU A 27 16.74 3.03 -31.65
CA LEU A 27 15.67 2.03 -31.77
C LEU A 27 16.10 0.86 -32.66
N LEU A 28 16.10 -0.34 -32.08
CA LEU A 28 16.36 -1.59 -32.77
C LEU A 28 15.16 -1.99 -33.65
N ASN A 29 15.44 -2.40 -34.89
CA ASN A 29 14.45 -2.89 -35.84
C ASN A 29 14.80 -4.31 -36.32
N VAL A 30 13.75 -5.06 -36.69
CA VAL A 30 13.83 -6.38 -37.32
C VAL A 30 12.96 -6.35 -38.56
N THR A 31 13.49 -6.76 -39.72
CA THR A 31 12.67 -6.81 -40.93
C THR A 31 11.68 -7.99 -40.87
N PRO A 32 10.52 -7.93 -41.53
CA PRO A 32 9.59 -9.06 -41.55
C PRO A 32 10.23 -10.36 -42.06
N SER A 33 11.10 -10.28 -43.08
CA SER A 33 11.84 -11.44 -43.58
C SER A 33 12.73 -12.04 -42.50
N ASP A 34 13.55 -11.22 -41.83
CA ASP A 34 14.46 -11.71 -40.79
C ASP A 34 13.68 -12.33 -39.62
N PHE A 35 12.53 -11.75 -39.26
CA PHE A 35 11.67 -12.29 -38.23
C PHE A 35 11.14 -13.70 -38.57
N PHE A 36 10.68 -13.92 -39.81
CA PHE A 36 10.19 -15.23 -40.25
C PHE A 36 11.29 -16.28 -40.43
N GLU A 37 12.56 -15.86 -40.53
CA GLU A 37 13.72 -16.74 -40.54
C GLU A 37 14.19 -17.16 -39.14
N THR A 38 13.61 -16.58 -38.07
CA THR A 38 13.95 -16.96 -36.70
C THR A 38 13.64 -18.43 -36.42
N ARG A 39 14.56 -19.09 -35.72
CA ARG A 39 14.35 -20.46 -35.29
C ARG A 39 13.53 -20.45 -34.00
N ILE A 40 12.47 -21.25 -33.96
CA ILE A 40 11.64 -21.41 -32.76
C ILE A 40 11.69 -22.86 -32.30
N CYS A 41 11.88 -23.06 -30.99
CA CYS A 41 11.90 -24.39 -30.38
C CYS A 41 10.49 -24.72 -29.89
N LEU A 42 9.81 -25.59 -30.64
CA LEU A 42 8.45 -26.00 -30.33
C LEU A 42 8.36 -27.54 -30.31
N PRO A 43 7.50 -28.11 -29.46
CA PRO A 43 7.23 -29.54 -29.51
C PRO A 43 6.74 -29.97 -30.89
N GLN A 44 7.24 -31.08 -31.43
CA GLN A 44 6.91 -31.52 -32.79
C GLN A 44 5.46 -31.99 -32.94
N SER A 45 4.84 -32.48 -31.86
CA SER A 45 3.48 -32.99 -31.89
C SER A 45 2.44 -31.86 -31.86
N GLU A 46 1.60 -31.77 -32.89
CA GLU A 46 0.47 -30.82 -32.90
C GLU A 46 -0.48 -31.02 -31.71
N SER A 47 -0.69 -32.28 -31.29
CA SER A 47 -1.48 -32.61 -30.10
C SER A 47 -0.87 -31.99 -28.84
N GLU A 48 0.44 -32.07 -28.69
CA GLU A 48 1.15 -31.47 -27.55
C GLU A 48 1.08 -29.95 -27.59
N GLN A 49 1.33 -29.34 -28.75
CA GLN A 49 1.20 -27.90 -28.95
C GLN A 49 -0.22 -27.40 -28.58
N LYS A 50 -1.26 -28.15 -28.95
CA LYS A 50 -2.64 -27.84 -28.59
C LYS A 50 -2.86 -27.90 -27.08
N ARG A 51 -2.40 -28.97 -26.43
CA ARG A 51 -2.52 -29.15 -24.97
C ARG A 51 -1.78 -28.06 -24.19
N ILE A 52 -0.58 -27.69 -24.63
CA ILE A 52 0.19 -26.59 -24.02
C ILE A 52 -0.55 -25.26 -24.21
N GLY A 53 -1.10 -25.01 -25.41
CA GLY A 53 -1.91 -23.81 -25.67
C GLY A 53 -3.16 -23.74 -24.79
N GLU A 54 -3.90 -24.83 -24.65
CA GLU A 54 -5.09 -24.92 -23.79
C GLU A 54 -4.74 -24.73 -22.31
N PHE A 55 -3.60 -25.30 -21.87
CA PHE A 55 -3.09 -25.11 -20.52
C PHE A 55 -2.80 -23.64 -20.21
N PHE A 56 -2.03 -22.95 -21.06
CA PHE A 56 -1.72 -21.53 -20.84
C PHE A 56 -2.95 -20.64 -20.95
N LYS A 57 -3.89 -20.94 -21.87
CA LYS A 57 -5.18 -20.24 -21.92
C LYS A 57 -5.94 -20.36 -20.60
N THR A 58 -6.03 -21.57 -20.06
CA THR A 58 -6.70 -21.80 -18.77
C THR A 58 -6.02 -21.03 -17.63
N LEU A 59 -4.68 -21.00 -17.63
CA LEU A 59 -3.91 -20.27 -16.63
C LEU A 59 -4.11 -18.75 -16.74
N ASP A 60 -4.15 -18.21 -17.96
CA ASP A 60 -4.42 -16.80 -18.22
C ASP A 60 -5.84 -16.40 -17.82
N ASP A 61 -6.83 -17.22 -18.16
CA ASP A 61 -8.23 -17.01 -17.75
C ASP A 61 -8.36 -16.98 -16.21
N LEU A 62 -7.61 -17.85 -15.51
CA LEU A 62 -7.57 -17.89 -14.05
C LEU A 62 -6.89 -16.63 -13.46
N ILE A 63 -5.74 -16.21 -14.01
CA ILE A 63 -5.06 -14.97 -13.60
C ILE A 63 -6.00 -13.77 -13.78
N ALA A 64 -6.65 -13.64 -14.94
CA ALA A 64 -7.61 -12.58 -15.22
C ALA A 64 -8.84 -12.63 -14.30
N ALA A 65 -9.30 -13.82 -13.90
CA ALA A 65 -10.36 -13.95 -12.90
C ALA A 65 -9.93 -13.44 -11.52
N HIS A 66 -8.69 -13.75 -11.09
CA HIS A 66 -8.11 -13.26 -9.85
C HIS A 66 -7.91 -11.73 -9.86
N GLU A 67 -7.44 -11.15 -10.98
CA GLU A 67 -7.30 -9.71 -11.16
C GLU A 67 -8.64 -8.98 -11.01
N ARG A 68 -9.67 -9.40 -11.75
CA ARG A 68 -11.02 -8.83 -11.64
C ARG A 68 -11.57 -8.90 -10.22
N LYS A 69 -11.34 -10.02 -9.53
CA LYS A 69 -11.77 -10.20 -8.14
C LYS A 69 -11.04 -9.26 -7.19
N LEU A 70 -9.73 -9.07 -7.37
CA LEU A 70 -8.92 -8.16 -6.58
C LEU A 70 -9.36 -6.70 -6.76
N GLU A 71 -9.62 -6.27 -7.99
CA GLU A 71 -10.15 -4.93 -8.29
C GLU A 71 -11.51 -4.70 -7.63
N LEU A 72 -12.42 -5.67 -7.72
CA LEU A 72 -13.72 -5.60 -7.08
C LEU A 72 -13.62 -5.49 -5.55
N LEU A 73 -12.70 -6.24 -4.92
CA LEU A 73 -12.49 -6.17 -3.48
C LEU A 73 -11.92 -4.80 -3.06
N ARG A 74 -10.97 -4.25 -3.83
CA ARG A 74 -10.43 -2.89 -3.58
C ARG A 74 -11.49 -1.80 -3.74
N LEU A 75 -12.40 -1.94 -4.71
CA LEU A 75 -13.54 -1.03 -4.87
C LEU A 75 -14.52 -1.15 -3.69
N LYS A 76 -14.83 -2.38 -3.28
CA LYS A 76 -15.68 -2.63 -2.10
C LYS A 76 -15.08 -2.06 -0.82
N LYS A 77 -13.77 -2.19 -0.60
CA LYS A 77 -13.09 -1.58 0.55
C LYS A 77 -13.29 -0.07 0.59
N ARG A 78 -13.03 0.62 -0.53
CA ARG A 78 -13.25 2.07 -0.66
C ARG A 78 -14.70 2.46 -0.39
N TYR A 79 -15.65 1.70 -0.94
CA TYR A 79 -17.07 1.91 -0.69
C TYR A 79 -17.41 1.74 0.80
N TYR A 80 -16.98 0.66 1.45
CA TYR A 80 -17.30 0.41 2.85
C TYR A 80 -16.68 1.44 3.78
N LEU A 81 -15.41 1.83 3.58
CA LEU A 81 -14.78 2.93 4.34
C LEU A 81 -15.64 4.19 4.25
N GLN A 82 -16.01 4.59 3.03
CA GLN A 82 -16.86 5.76 2.81
C GLN A 82 -18.22 5.64 3.50
N GLN A 83 -18.94 4.52 3.33
CA GLN A 83 -20.29 4.38 3.90
C GLN A 83 -20.28 4.25 5.43
N ILE A 84 -19.32 3.53 5.99
CA ILE A 84 -19.20 3.33 7.44
C ILE A 84 -18.80 4.64 8.11
N PHE A 85 -17.74 5.31 7.63
CA PHE A 85 -17.26 6.55 8.26
C PHE A 85 -18.14 7.77 7.97
N SER A 86 -18.93 7.76 6.89
CA SER A 86 -20.02 8.73 6.72
C SER A 86 -21.30 8.36 7.48
N ARG A 87 -21.29 7.27 8.24
CA ARG A 87 -22.40 6.75 9.08
C ARG A 87 -23.65 6.34 8.30
N LYS A 88 -23.53 6.17 6.97
CA LYS A 88 -24.62 5.72 6.09
C LYS A 88 -24.84 4.21 6.13
N LEU A 89 -23.81 3.46 6.53
CA LEU A 89 -23.86 2.02 6.75
C LEU A 89 -23.37 1.72 8.16
N ARG A 90 -24.16 0.99 8.94
CA ARG A 90 -23.81 0.58 10.30
C ARG A 90 -24.05 -0.92 10.48
N PHE A 91 -23.31 -1.52 11.40
CA PHE A 91 -23.55 -2.91 11.80
C PHE A 91 -24.86 -2.99 12.60
N ARG A 92 -25.61 -4.08 12.40
CA ARG A 92 -26.87 -4.30 13.11
C ARG A 92 -26.62 -4.32 14.62
N GLY A 93 -27.44 -3.59 15.38
CA GLY A 93 -27.32 -3.48 16.84
C GLY A 93 -26.73 -2.15 17.30
N PHE A 94 -25.96 -1.45 16.46
CA PHE A 94 -25.42 -0.14 16.77
C PHE A 94 -26.32 0.95 16.24
N THR A 95 -27.04 1.62 17.14
CA THR A 95 -28.03 2.66 16.81
C THR A 95 -27.70 4.00 17.45
N GLU A 96 -26.98 3.99 18.58
CA GLU A 96 -26.54 5.20 19.27
C GLU A 96 -25.74 6.12 18.35
N PRO A 97 -25.97 7.44 18.40
CA PRO A 97 -25.25 8.39 17.56
C PRO A 97 -23.76 8.39 17.90
N TRP A 98 -22.93 8.63 16.88
CA TRP A 98 -21.53 8.94 17.13
C TRP A 98 -21.43 10.29 17.85
N GLN A 99 -20.53 10.39 18.82
CA GLN A 99 -20.30 11.58 19.60
C GLN A 99 -19.23 12.46 18.96
N GLN A 100 -19.52 13.75 18.83
CA GLN A 100 -18.52 14.74 18.47
C GLN A 100 -17.52 14.94 19.61
N ARG A 101 -16.24 14.68 19.34
CA ARG A 101 -15.12 14.87 20.27
C ARG A 101 -14.16 15.91 19.70
N LYS A 102 -13.53 16.71 20.56
CA LYS A 102 -12.44 17.60 20.15
C LYS A 102 -11.15 16.78 20.06
N LEU A 103 -10.35 17.02 19.02
CA LEU A 103 -9.09 16.28 18.84
C LEU A 103 -8.11 16.51 19.98
N GLY A 104 -8.10 17.69 20.60
CA GLY A 104 -7.33 17.99 21.80
C GLY A 104 -7.77 17.26 23.08
N ASP A 105 -8.93 16.62 23.08
CA ASP A 105 -9.37 15.75 24.18
C ASP A 105 -8.95 14.29 23.93
N LEU A 106 -8.58 13.95 22.69
CA LEU A 106 -8.20 12.60 22.23
C LEU A 106 -6.69 12.43 22.05
N TYR A 107 -5.99 13.54 21.82
CA TYR A 107 -4.57 13.57 21.50
C TYR A 107 -3.87 14.74 22.18
N GLU A 108 -2.61 14.53 22.54
CA GLU A 108 -1.69 15.57 22.96
C GLU A 108 -0.36 15.50 22.19
N LYS A 109 0.37 16.60 22.10
CA LYS A 109 1.69 16.61 21.47
C LYS A 109 2.71 15.94 22.37
N SER A 110 3.34 14.87 21.88
CA SER A 110 4.48 14.26 22.55
C SER A 110 5.72 15.14 22.40
N SER A 111 6.38 15.42 23.52
CA SER A 111 7.72 16.01 23.57
C SER A 111 8.80 14.99 23.93
N GLU A 112 8.45 13.70 23.89
CA GLU A 112 9.33 12.62 24.31
C GLU A 112 10.45 12.41 23.30
N LYS A 113 11.69 12.62 23.75
CA LYS A 113 12.91 12.46 22.95
C LYS A 113 13.59 11.14 23.28
N ASN A 114 14.29 10.58 22.30
CA ASN A 114 15.15 9.43 22.52
C ASN A 114 16.27 9.81 23.51
N ASP A 115 16.29 9.15 24.66
CA ASP A 115 17.32 9.31 25.68
C ASP A 115 18.56 8.43 25.43
N GLY A 116 18.51 7.59 24.39
CA GLY A 116 19.52 6.57 24.07
C GLY A 116 19.02 5.15 24.30
N SER A 117 17.79 4.97 24.76
CA SER A 117 17.13 3.65 24.91
C SER A 117 16.87 2.95 23.56
N TYR A 118 16.73 3.71 22.48
CA TYR A 118 16.48 3.16 21.14
C TYR A 118 17.67 3.38 20.19
N GLY A 119 18.07 2.29 19.54
CA GLY A 119 19.11 2.25 18.51
C GLY A 119 18.58 2.43 17.09
N ILE A 120 19.45 2.19 16.11
CA ILE A 120 19.18 2.37 14.68
C ILE A 120 18.11 1.42 14.12
N ASP A 121 18.00 0.24 14.73
CA ASP A 121 17.04 -0.83 14.42
C ASP A 121 15.61 -0.46 14.81
N ALA A 122 15.45 0.48 15.75
CA ALA A 122 14.16 0.98 16.22
C ALA A 122 13.64 2.18 15.40
N ILE A 123 14.28 2.56 14.30
CA ILE A 123 13.84 3.67 13.47
C ILE A 123 12.57 3.30 12.71
N ILE A 124 11.50 4.04 12.95
CA ILE A 124 10.21 3.90 12.28
C ILE A 124 10.17 4.81 11.05
N SER A 125 9.78 4.21 9.92
CA SER A 125 9.43 4.93 8.69
C SER A 125 7.94 5.31 8.71
N VAL A 126 7.64 6.60 8.87
CA VAL A 126 6.25 7.13 8.92
C VAL A 126 5.47 6.78 7.65
N ALA A 127 6.09 6.94 6.47
CA ALA A 127 5.40 6.75 5.20
C ALA A 127 4.79 5.35 5.01
N ASN A 128 5.39 4.30 5.57
CA ASN A 128 4.94 2.91 5.40
C ASN A 128 4.71 2.15 6.70
N MET A 129 4.90 2.81 7.85
CA MET A 129 4.84 2.26 9.20
C MET A 129 5.59 0.93 9.33
N ARG A 130 6.91 0.98 9.15
CA ARG A 130 7.81 -0.17 9.32
C ARG A 130 9.11 0.25 9.99
N PHE A 131 9.72 -0.66 10.74
CA PHE A 131 11.11 -0.51 11.19
C PHE A 131 12.05 -0.52 9.99
N LYS A 132 13.00 0.41 9.94
CA LYS A 132 13.98 0.53 8.86
C LYS A 132 15.15 -0.44 9.12
N ALA A 133 15.14 -1.58 8.41
CA ALA A 133 16.20 -2.58 8.52
C ALA A 133 17.58 -2.09 8.01
N ASP A 134 17.60 -1.21 7.00
CA ASP A 134 18.83 -0.79 6.31
C ASP A 134 19.21 0.68 6.60
N ALA A 135 18.81 1.20 7.75
CA ALA A 135 19.20 2.54 8.14
C ALA A 135 20.73 2.60 8.39
N SER A 136 21.38 3.63 7.87
CA SER A 136 22.79 3.93 8.15
C SER A 136 22.88 5.34 8.73
N ILE A 137 23.45 5.46 9.92
CA ILE A 137 23.69 6.73 10.59
C ILE A 137 25.17 6.80 10.93
N ARG A 138 25.78 7.94 10.60
CA ARG A 138 27.22 8.16 10.82
C ARG A 138 27.57 8.43 12.29
N ASP A 139 26.61 8.97 13.04
CA ASP A 139 26.77 9.35 14.45
C ASP A 139 25.50 8.98 15.23
N GLU A 140 25.58 7.94 16.06
CA GLU A 140 24.47 7.48 16.90
C GLU A 140 23.97 8.54 17.87
N SER A 141 24.80 9.54 18.23
CA SER A 141 24.35 10.64 19.08
C SER A 141 23.24 11.47 18.43
N TYR A 142 23.16 11.48 17.09
CA TYR A 142 22.09 12.12 16.34
C TYR A 142 20.71 11.50 16.63
N LEU A 143 20.67 10.21 16.98
CA LEU A 143 19.43 9.53 17.35
C LEU A 143 18.77 10.14 18.59
N LYS A 144 19.52 10.82 19.46
CA LYS A 144 18.95 11.54 20.62
C LYS A 144 18.05 12.71 20.22
N THR A 145 18.16 13.19 18.97
CA THR A 145 17.27 14.24 18.46
C THR A 145 15.88 13.70 18.11
N TYR A 146 15.77 12.40 17.82
CA TYR A 146 14.55 11.74 17.35
C TYR A 146 13.48 11.76 18.44
N ASN A 147 12.22 11.77 18.00
CA ASN A 147 11.07 11.64 18.89
C ASN A 147 10.83 10.15 19.15
N ILE A 148 10.47 9.79 20.38
CA ILE A 148 9.93 8.47 20.69
C ILE A 148 8.49 8.43 20.18
N MET A 149 8.19 7.42 19.37
CA MET A 149 6.85 7.12 18.86
C MET A 149 6.41 5.77 19.43
N ARG A 150 5.52 5.82 20.41
CA ARG A 150 5.00 4.62 21.10
C ARG A 150 3.90 3.97 20.28
N LEU A 151 3.57 2.73 20.59
CA LEU A 151 2.41 2.04 20.03
C LEU A 151 1.14 2.88 20.28
N GLY A 152 0.38 3.16 19.22
CA GLY A 152 -0.81 4.01 19.23
C GLY A 152 -0.56 5.50 19.05
N ASP A 153 0.69 5.98 19.14
CA ASP A 153 1.02 7.35 18.74
C ASP A 153 0.74 7.53 17.24
N ILE A 154 0.34 8.73 16.85
CA ILE A 154 0.17 9.10 15.44
C ILE A 154 1.24 10.10 15.01
N ALA A 155 1.61 10.05 13.74
CA ALA A 155 2.48 11.02 13.10
C ALA A 155 1.85 11.55 11.81
N PHE A 156 2.14 12.80 11.47
CA PHE A 156 1.65 13.41 10.24
C PHE A 156 2.64 13.22 9.08
N GLU A 157 2.21 12.50 8.05
CA GLU A 157 2.93 12.34 6.79
C GLU A 157 2.45 13.38 5.78
N GLY A 158 3.22 14.46 5.63
CA GLY A 158 2.82 15.64 4.87
C GLY A 158 2.85 15.49 3.35
N HIS A 159 3.44 14.41 2.81
CA HIS A 159 3.51 14.22 1.37
C HIS A 159 2.13 14.00 0.75
N SER A 160 1.82 14.78 -0.29
CA SER A 160 0.60 14.59 -1.07
C SER A 160 0.72 13.38 -2.01
N SER A 161 -0.41 12.74 -2.29
CA SER A 161 -0.52 11.66 -3.26
C SER A 161 -1.89 11.68 -3.94
N LYS A 162 -2.11 10.76 -4.89
CA LYS A 162 -3.43 10.58 -5.52
C LYS A 162 -4.54 10.28 -4.51
N ASP A 163 -4.20 9.62 -3.41
CA ASP A 163 -5.16 9.19 -2.38
C ASP A 163 -5.23 10.16 -1.20
N TYR A 164 -4.20 10.98 -0.98
CA TYR A 164 -4.08 11.91 0.17
C TYR A 164 -3.67 13.29 -0.29
N SER A 165 -4.64 14.19 -0.43
CA SER A 165 -4.40 15.49 -1.05
C SER A 165 -3.65 16.48 -0.15
N HIS A 166 -3.78 16.34 1.17
CA HIS A 166 -3.21 17.24 2.18
C HIS A 166 -2.29 16.51 3.16
N GLY A 167 -1.68 15.40 2.72
CA GLY A 167 -1.00 14.47 3.61
C GLY A 167 -1.99 13.58 4.38
N ARG A 168 -1.48 12.80 5.33
CA ARG A 168 -2.29 11.89 6.14
C ARG A 168 -1.70 11.70 7.54
N PHE A 169 -2.53 11.32 8.50
CA PHE A 169 -2.03 10.74 9.72
C PHE A 169 -1.79 9.25 9.55
N VAL A 170 -0.73 8.75 10.18
CA VAL A 170 -0.45 7.33 10.32
C VAL A 170 -0.37 7.01 11.80
N GLU A 171 -0.98 5.90 12.20
CA GLU A 171 -0.91 5.39 13.57
C GLU A 171 0.18 4.32 13.65
N ASN A 172 0.99 4.38 14.71
CA ASN A 172 1.97 3.34 14.99
C ASN A 172 1.27 2.10 15.52
N ASP A 173 1.27 1.04 14.71
CA ASP A 173 0.69 -0.26 15.04
C ASP A 173 1.73 -1.39 15.03
N ILE A 174 3.03 -1.05 15.01
CA ILE A 174 4.13 -2.02 14.87
C ILE A 174 4.98 -2.21 16.13
N GLY A 175 4.89 -1.29 17.09
CA GLY A 175 5.64 -1.32 18.36
C GLY A 175 6.37 -0.01 18.64
N ASP A 176 6.85 0.15 19.87
CA ASP A 176 7.59 1.35 20.27
C ASP A 176 8.90 1.50 19.48
N GLY A 177 9.22 2.73 19.11
CA GLY A 177 10.46 3.06 18.41
C GLY A 177 10.69 4.55 18.31
N ILE A 178 11.52 4.95 17.36
CA ILE A 178 11.91 6.34 17.17
C ILE A 178 11.65 6.84 15.76
N VAL A 179 11.27 8.10 15.65
CA VAL A 179 11.01 8.77 14.39
C VAL A 179 11.81 10.06 14.30
N SER A 180 12.24 10.43 13.10
CA SER A 180 13.02 11.66 12.88
C SER A 180 12.30 12.86 13.51
N HIS A 181 13.08 13.77 14.12
CA HIS A 181 12.59 14.97 14.81
C HIS A 181 11.74 15.90 13.94
N VAL A 182 11.76 15.72 12.61
CA VAL A 182 10.93 16.45 11.64
C VAL A 182 9.45 16.08 11.73
N PHE A 183 9.12 14.91 12.27
CA PHE A 183 7.75 14.46 12.42
C PHE A 183 7.19 14.91 13.76
N GLU A 184 6.02 15.52 13.73
CA GLU A 184 5.23 15.77 14.93
C GLU A 184 4.56 14.47 15.37
N VAL A 185 4.77 14.09 16.64
CA VAL A 185 4.18 12.90 17.27
C VAL A 185 3.05 13.35 18.19
N LEU A 186 1.87 12.77 18.00
CA LEU A 186 0.70 13.02 18.84
C LEU A 186 0.32 11.72 19.55
N ARG A 187 0.20 11.80 20.87
CA ARG A 187 -0.07 10.67 21.75
C ARG A 187 -1.56 10.62 22.11
N PRO A 188 -2.20 9.44 22.08
CA PRO A 188 -3.55 9.27 22.62
C PRO A 188 -3.57 9.62 24.10
N THR A 189 -4.58 10.36 24.54
CA THR A 189 -4.80 10.69 25.96
C THR A 189 -5.60 9.62 26.70
N GLU A 190 -6.21 8.70 25.97
CA GLU A 190 -7.03 7.60 26.48
C GLU A 190 -6.76 6.30 25.69
N ASP A 191 -6.93 5.16 26.36
CA ASP A 191 -6.89 3.85 25.72
C ASP A 191 -8.02 3.75 24.68
N ARG A 192 -7.71 3.15 23.53
CA ARG A 192 -8.66 3.05 22.41
C ARG A 192 -8.39 1.85 21.52
N ASP A 193 -9.36 1.51 20.67
CA ASP A 193 -9.21 0.43 19.70
C ASP A 193 -8.25 0.85 18.57
N LEU A 194 -6.98 0.45 18.69
CA LEU A 194 -5.92 0.78 17.72
C LEU A 194 -6.29 0.36 16.30
N VAL A 195 -6.99 -0.76 16.13
CA VAL A 195 -7.34 -1.23 14.79
C VAL A 195 -8.31 -0.27 14.11
N PHE A 196 -9.37 0.13 14.79
CA PHE A 196 -10.33 1.12 14.30
C PHE A 196 -9.65 2.46 14.01
N TRP A 197 -8.89 2.98 14.97
CA TRP A 197 -8.26 4.30 14.85
C TRP A 197 -7.25 4.37 13.72
N LYS A 198 -6.50 3.29 13.48
CA LYS A 198 -5.59 3.16 12.34
C LYS A 198 -6.29 3.41 11.01
N TYR A 199 -7.48 2.84 10.81
CA TYR A 199 -8.26 3.10 9.60
C TYR A 199 -8.90 4.49 9.63
N TYR A 200 -9.43 4.90 10.79
CA TYR A 200 -10.26 6.10 10.89
C TYR A 200 -9.46 7.39 10.75
N ILE A 201 -8.32 7.52 11.44
CA ILE A 201 -7.45 8.70 11.35
C ILE A 201 -6.67 8.76 10.02
N ASN A 202 -6.54 7.63 9.33
CA ASN A 202 -5.88 7.56 8.03
C ASN A 202 -6.82 7.87 6.87
N ASP A 203 -8.14 7.79 7.05
CA ASP A 203 -9.11 7.96 5.98
C ASP A 203 -9.20 9.42 5.48
N GLU A 204 -8.99 9.61 4.18
CA GLU A 204 -9.00 10.94 3.55
C GLU A 204 -10.39 11.60 3.65
N LEU A 205 -11.50 10.86 3.54
CA LEU A 205 -12.83 11.48 3.59
C LEU A 205 -13.16 12.00 5.00
N VAL A 206 -12.65 11.30 6.02
CA VAL A 206 -12.74 11.71 7.41
C VAL A 206 -11.84 12.93 7.67
N MET A 207 -10.57 12.85 7.29
CA MET A 207 -9.56 13.82 7.72
C MET A 207 -9.37 15.01 6.79
N ARG A 208 -9.78 14.95 5.51
CA ARG A 208 -9.50 16.00 4.52
C ARG A 208 -9.91 17.39 4.99
N ASN A 209 -11.11 17.55 5.52
CA ASN A 209 -11.61 18.85 5.96
C ASN A 209 -10.85 19.39 7.18
N ILE A 210 -10.47 18.50 8.09
CA ILE A 210 -9.64 18.83 9.26
C ILE A 210 -8.26 19.29 8.75
N LEU A 211 -7.62 18.50 7.88
CA LEU A 211 -6.30 18.77 7.32
C LEU A 211 -6.25 20.04 6.46
N ILE A 212 -7.30 20.35 5.69
CA ILE A 212 -7.40 21.63 4.96
C ILE A 212 -7.28 22.82 5.92
N ARG A 213 -7.90 22.73 7.10
CA ARG A 213 -7.90 23.81 8.10
C ARG A 213 -6.68 23.79 9.02
N SER A 214 -6.05 22.64 9.18
CA SER A 214 -4.95 22.44 10.11
C SER A 214 -3.59 22.27 9.43
N THR A 215 -3.46 22.47 8.12
CA THR A 215 -2.17 22.40 7.42
C THR A 215 -1.85 23.70 6.71
N LYS A 216 -0.56 23.97 6.54
CA LYS A 216 -0.06 25.01 5.63
C LYS A 216 0.49 24.34 4.39
N ALA A 217 0.00 24.76 3.23
CA ALA A 217 0.48 24.26 1.95
C ALA A 217 1.89 24.79 1.67
N THR A 218 2.80 23.88 1.34
CA THR A 218 3.98 24.18 0.51
C THR A 218 3.90 23.35 -0.77
N THR A 219 4.80 23.58 -1.73
CA THR A 219 4.69 23.08 -3.11
C THR A 219 4.45 21.55 -3.24
N MET A 220 4.96 20.72 -2.32
CA MET A 220 4.86 19.24 -2.37
C MET A 220 4.69 18.55 -1.00
N MET A 221 4.71 19.30 0.10
CA MET A 221 4.62 18.76 1.46
C MET A 221 3.79 19.69 2.34
N HIS A 222 2.79 19.14 3.02
CA HIS A 222 2.03 19.88 4.01
C HIS A 222 2.77 19.84 5.35
N THR A 223 2.66 20.93 6.11
CA THR A 223 3.04 20.93 7.53
C THR A 223 1.78 21.08 8.36
N ILE A 224 1.61 20.20 9.35
CA ILE A 224 0.50 20.28 10.29
C ILE A 224 0.72 21.43 11.29
N VAL A 225 -0.32 22.22 11.53
CA VAL A 225 -0.39 23.21 12.60
C VAL A 225 -1.11 22.57 13.78
N ILE A 226 -0.34 22.05 14.74
CA ILE A 226 -0.86 21.23 15.85
C ILE A 226 -1.97 21.93 16.63
N ASN A 227 -1.81 23.22 16.94
CA ASN A 227 -2.84 23.95 17.70
C ASN A 227 -4.17 24.08 16.95
N ASP A 228 -4.14 24.14 15.62
CA ASP A 228 -5.36 24.17 14.82
C ASP A 228 -5.96 22.77 14.76
N PHE A 229 -5.14 21.74 14.53
CA PHE A 229 -5.57 20.34 14.58
C PHE A 229 -6.24 19.97 15.91
N LEU A 230 -5.65 20.32 17.05
CA LEU A 230 -6.20 20.00 18.37
C LEU A 230 -7.50 20.78 18.69
N ARG A 231 -7.84 21.83 17.94
CA ARG A 231 -9.11 22.55 18.07
C ARG A 231 -10.22 21.97 17.21
N GLU A 232 -9.87 21.22 16.19
CA GLU A 232 -10.81 20.55 15.30
C GLU A 232 -11.60 19.46 16.04
N LYS A 233 -12.70 19.06 15.42
CA LYS A 233 -13.63 18.08 16.00
C LYS A 233 -13.84 16.93 15.05
N LEU A 234 -14.08 15.75 15.63
CA LEU A 234 -14.30 14.51 14.93
C LEU A 234 -15.45 13.75 15.58
N ASP A 235 -16.33 13.17 14.78
CA ASP A 235 -17.38 12.29 15.30
C ASP A 235 -16.77 10.90 15.56
N VAL A 236 -17.04 10.29 16.70
CA VAL A 236 -16.45 9.00 17.10
C VAL A 236 -17.57 8.06 17.55
N PRO A 237 -17.54 6.76 17.23
CA PRO A 237 -18.49 5.80 17.78
C PRO A 237 -18.46 5.82 19.31
N SER A 238 -19.59 6.11 19.94
CA SER A 238 -19.71 6.16 21.40
C SER A 238 -19.63 4.78 22.05
N ASP A 239 -19.99 3.72 21.31
CA ASP A 239 -19.88 2.34 21.75
C ASP A 239 -18.52 1.75 21.33
N PRO A 240 -17.65 1.35 22.30
CA PRO A 240 -16.38 0.69 21.99
C PRO A 240 -16.54 -0.60 21.17
N GLY A 241 -17.66 -1.30 21.32
CA GLY A 241 -17.97 -2.49 20.53
C GLY A 241 -18.18 -2.17 19.05
N GLU A 242 -18.65 -0.96 18.71
CA GLU A 242 -18.78 -0.53 17.32
C GLU A 242 -17.40 -0.27 16.70
N GLN A 243 -16.47 0.33 17.46
CA GLN A 243 -15.09 0.52 17.01
C GLN A 243 -14.45 -0.84 16.68
N GLN A 244 -14.53 -1.79 17.62
CA GLN A 244 -13.96 -3.13 17.47
C GLN A 244 -14.50 -3.88 16.25
N ILE A 245 -15.83 -3.88 16.03
CA ILE A 245 -16.41 -4.61 14.90
C ILE A 245 -16.06 -3.98 13.55
N ILE A 246 -16.00 -2.64 13.49
CA ILE A 246 -15.55 -1.92 12.29
C ILE A 246 -14.09 -2.26 11.99
N GLY A 247 -13.21 -2.14 12.99
CA GLY A 247 -11.79 -2.45 12.86
C GLY A 247 -11.57 -3.88 12.39
N LYS A 248 -12.19 -4.86 13.06
CA LYS A 248 -12.12 -6.28 12.69
C LYS A 248 -12.58 -6.53 11.26
N PHE A 249 -13.70 -5.93 10.84
CA PHE A 249 -14.20 -6.07 9.48
C PHE A 249 -13.20 -5.55 8.43
N LEU A 250 -12.60 -4.38 8.67
CA LEU A 250 -11.64 -3.78 7.75
C LEU A 250 -10.35 -4.61 7.66
N VAL A 251 -9.85 -5.12 8.79
CA VAL A 251 -8.72 -6.06 8.82
C VAL A 251 -9.02 -7.33 8.03
N CYS A 252 -10.20 -7.93 8.23
CA CYS A 252 -10.60 -9.12 7.48
C CYS A 252 -10.67 -8.85 5.97
N LEU A 253 -11.15 -7.67 5.57
CA LEU A 253 -11.22 -7.27 4.17
C LEU A 253 -9.83 -7.08 3.56
N ASP A 254 -8.89 -6.51 4.30
CA ASP A 254 -7.49 -6.39 3.87
C ASP A 254 -6.81 -7.75 3.75
N ALA A 255 -6.96 -8.61 4.76
CA ALA A 255 -6.42 -9.99 4.69
C ALA A 255 -6.98 -10.76 3.47
N LEU A 256 -8.25 -10.53 3.11
CA LEU A 256 -8.85 -11.12 1.92
C LEU A 256 -8.22 -10.55 0.64
N ILE A 257 -8.05 -9.23 0.54
CA ILE A 257 -7.38 -8.57 -0.60
C ILE A 257 -5.96 -9.12 -0.76
N ASP A 258 -5.21 -9.20 0.33
CA ASP A 258 -3.83 -9.69 0.35
C ASP A 258 -3.74 -11.16 -0.06
N SER A 259 -4.67 -12.01 0.39
CA SER A 259 -4.75 -13.41 -0.03
C SER A 259 -4.93 -13.53 -1.55
N TYR A 260 -5.79 -12.71 -2.15
CA TYR A 260 -5.98 -12.70 -3.61
C TYR A 260 -4.76 -12.16 -4.36
N GLN A 261 -4.10 -11.13 -3.82
CA GLN A 261 -2.87 -10.59 -4.38
C GLN A 261 -1.74 -11.63 -4.36
N THR A 262 -1.56 -12.35 -3.25
CA THR A 262 -0.56 -13.43 -3.13
C THR A 262 -0.86 -14.57 -4.09
N LYS A 263 -2.12 -14.99 -4.22
CA LYS A 263 -2.52 -16.04 -5.18
C LYS A 263 -2.21 -15.64 -6.62
N LYS A 264 -2.52 -14.40 -7.00
CA LYS A 264 -2.18 -13.87 -8.32
C LYS A 264 -0.66 -13.91 -8.56
N THR A 265 0.14 -13.38 -7.63
CA THR A 265 1.60 -13.40 -7.72
C THR A 265 2.15 -14.83 -7.86
N HIS A 266 1.54 -15.80 -7.19
CA HIS A 266 1.92 -17.20 -7.34
C HIS A 266 1.59 -17.77 -8.72
N LEU A 267 0.38 -17.49 -9.25
CA LEU A 267 -0.01 -17.89 -10.61
C LEU A 267 0.88 -17.27 -11.69
N ASP A 268 1.22 -15.99 -11.56
CA ASP A 268 2.13 -15.29 -12.47
C ASP A 268 3.52 -15.98 -12.47
N ARG A 269 4.05 -16.32 -11.29
CA ARG A 269 5.32 -17.05 -11.16
C ARG A 269 5.26 -18.45 -11.79
N LEU A 270 4.16 -19.17 -11.59
CA LEU A 270 3.94 -20.47 -12.22
C LEU A 270 3.90 -20.34 -13.75
N LYS A 271 3.15 -19.36 -14.29
CA LYS A 271 3.10 -19.09 -15.73
C LYS A 271 4.51 -18.89 -16.28
N THR A 272 5.30 -17.99 -15.68
CA THR A 272 6.68 -17.74 -16.10
C THR A 272 7.54 -19.01 -16.05
N SER A 273 7.42 -19.81 -14.99
CA SER A 273 8.20 -21.06 -14.88
C SER A 273 7.81 -22.09 -15.94
N TYR A 274 6.52 -22.26 -16.21
CA TYR A 274 6.05 -23.19 -17.23
C TYR A 274 6.40 -22.74 -18.65
N LEU A 275 6.32 -21.42 -18.93
CA LEU A 275 6.75 -20.86 -20.21
C LEU A 275 8.22 -21.17 -20.53
N GLN A 276 9.07 -21.30 -19.52
CA GLN A 276 10.48 -21.66 -19.71
C GLN A 276 10.71 -23.17 -19.86
N LYS A 277 9.79 -24.01 -19.36
CA LYS A 277 9.98 -25.47 -19.23
C LYS A 277 9.19 -26.32 -20.22
N LEU A 278 8.14 -25.78 -20.83
CA LEU A 278 7.24 -26.54 -21.71
C LEU A 278 7.54 -26.36 -23.21
N PHE A 279 8.44 -25.44 -23.56
CA PHE A 279 8.92 -25.26 -24.93
C PHE A 279 10.40 -25.71 -24.97
N VAL A 280 10.61 -27.01 -25.07
CA VAL A 280 11.92 -27.67 -25.13
C VAL A 280 12.00 -28.56 -26.35
#